data_AF-A0A9E4AXG6-F1
#
_entry.id   AF-A0A9E4AXG6-F1
#
_cell.length_a   1.000
_cell.length_b   1.000
_cell.length_c   1.000
_cell.angle_alpha   90.00
_cell.angle_beta   90.00
_cell.angle_gamma   90.00
#
_symmetry.space_group_name_H-M   'P 1'
#
loop_
_entity.id
_entity.type
_entity.pdbx_description
1 polymer ?
#
loop_
_entity_poly.entity_id
_entity_poly.type
_entity_poly.pdbx_seq_one_letter_code
_entity_poly.pdbx_strand_id
1 'polypeptide(L)'
;MNLYEVLEEVRQWVGDRKATSPYTKEGCRVSMADLQSKPVNRVVLDVDRAFPTDRAKTNQCDLILFHINDAQNDLVVVPMELKGDPDASKIIRQLQEGARIVDNCTPDHITINLVPVLVHGPGMHKYQRNRLRTARIRFRGEKFPINTTTCSHQGNLAQALKKSTKR
;
A
#
# COMPACT_ATOMS: atom_id res chain seq x y z
N MET A 1 -17.96 -1.55 15.51
CA MET A 1 -17.15 -2.60 14.87
C MET A 1 -15.74 -2.47 15.41
N ASN A 2 -15.11 -3.55 15.88
CA ASN A 2 -13.72 -3.53 16.32
C ASN A 2 -12.76 -3.76 15.13
N LEU A 3 -11.46 -3.50 15.29
CA LEU A 3 -10.50 -3.61 14.19
C LEU A 3 -10.38 -5.03 13.61
N TYR A 4 -10.60 -6.06 14.43
CA TYR A 4 -10.56 -7.45 13.99
C TYR A 4 -11.77 -7.78 13.10
N GLU A 5 -12.96 -7.31 13.46
CA GLU A 5 -14.16 -7.43 12.63
C GLU A 5 -13.98 -6.76 11.26
N VAL A 6 -13.44 -5.54 11.24
CA VAL A 6 -13.12 -4.84 9.97
C VAL A 6 -12.14 -5.65 9.14
N LEU A 7 -11.09 -6.18 9.76
CA LEU A 7 -10.09 -6.97 9.04
C LEU A 7 -10.70 -8.28 8.52
N GLU A 8 -11.62 -8.92 9.23
CA GLU A 8 -12.37 -10.08 8.77
C GLU A 8 -13.31 -9.75 7.62
N GLU A 9 -14.02 -8.61 7.66
CA GLU A 9 -14.83 -8.15 6.53
C GLU A 9 -13.94 -7.93 5.29
N VAL A 10 -12.77 -7.31 5.46
CA VAL A 10 -11.78 -7.16 4.39
C VAL A 10 -11.31 -8.54 3.91
N ARG A 11 -11.06 -9.52 4.80
CA ARG A 11 -10.70 -10.90 4.40
C ARG A 11 -11.76 -11.55 3.54
N GLN A 12 -13.02 -11.45 3.96
CA GLN A 12 -14.16 -12.00 3.23
C GLN A 12 -14.31 -11.33 1.87
N TRP A 13 -14.15 -10.01 1.83
CA TRP A 13 -14.22 -9.23 0.60
C TRP A 13 -13.06 -9.54 -0.37
N VAL A 14 -11.84 -9.75 0.15
CA VAL A 14 -10.68 -10.18 -0.64
C VAL A 14 -10.88 -11.62 -1.16
N GLY A 15 -11.38 -12.54 -0.33
CA GLY A 15 -11.57 -13.95 -0.70
C GLY A 15 -10.32 -14.57 -1.35
N ASP A 16 -10.52 -15.20 -2.50
CA ASP A 16 -9.46 -15.85 -3.30
C ASP A 16 -8.53 -14.86 -4.04
N ARG A 17 -8.80 -13.55 -3.95
CA ARG A 17 -7.97 -12.48 -4.55
C ARG A 17 -6.79 -12.12 -3.64
N LYS A 18 -6.56 -12.93 -2.61
CA LYS A 18 -5.44 -12.79 -1.70
C LYS A 18 -4.15 -12.96 -2.48
N ALA A 19 -3.28 -12.00 -2.28
CA ALA A 19 -1.97 -12.03 -2.88
C ALA A 19 -1.10 -13.08 -2.12
N THR A 20 -0.24 -13.84 -2.82
CA THR A 20 0.78 -14.71 -2.21
C THR A 20 2.17 -14.04 -2.20
N SER A 21 2.79 -13.95 -1.02
CA SER A 21 4.14 -13.38 -0.85
C SER A 21 5.23 -14.38 -1.32
N PRO A 22 6.34 -13.92 -1.93
CA PRO A 22 6.69 -12.53 -2.25
C PRO A 22 5.97 -11.99 -3.48
N TYR A 23 5.65 -10.69 -3.47
CA TYR A 23 5.01 -10.04 -4.62
C TYR A 23 6.05 -9.52 -5.59
N THR A 24 5.92 -9.91 -6.84
CA THR A 24 6.78 -9.43 -7.92
C THR A 24 5.93 -8.87 -9.05
N LYS A 25 6.17 -7.63 -9.45
CA LYS A 25 5.52 -6.99 -10.59
C LYS A 25 6.52 -6.09 -11.31
N GLU A 26 6.54 -6.18 -12.65
CA GLU A 26 7.44 -5.39 -13.51
C GLU A 26 8.92 -5.42 -13.09
N GLY A 27 9.42 -6.59 -12.68
CA GLY A 27 10.81 -6.78 -12.22
C GLY A 27 11.10 -6.20 -10.84
N CYS A 28 10.10 -5.65 -10.15
CA CYS A 28 10.19 -5.17 -8.79
C CYS A 28 9.59 -6.18 -7.80
N ARG A 29 10.28 -6.45 -6.69
CA ARG A 29 9.82 -7.36 -5.64
C ARG A 29 9.66 -6.64 -4.30
N VAL A 30 8.58 -6.96 -3.58
CA VAL A 30 8.38 -6.52 -2.18
C VAL A 30 8.24 -7.74 -1.27
N SER A 31 8.97 -7.70 -0.15
CA SER A 31 8.96 -8.76 0.86
C SER A 31 8.08 -8.37 2.04
N MET A 32 7.18 -9.28 2.42
CA MET A 32 6.37 -9.17 3.65
C MET A 32 7.00 -9.93 4.84
N ALA A 33 8.20 -10.50 4.64
CA ALA A 33 8.83 -11.40 5.61
C ALA A 33 9.13 -10.71 6.94
N ASP A 34 9.44 -9.41 6.92
CA ASP A 34 9.82 -8.68 8.14
C ASP A 34 8.62 -8.08 8.89
N LEU A 35 7.41 -8.29 8.38
CA LEU A 35 6.15 -7.95 9.06
C LEU A 35 5.60 -9.14 9.88
N GLN A 36 6.49 -10.02 10.35
CA GLN A 36 6.21 -11.32 10.97
C GLN A 36 5.84 -11.26 12.48
N SER A 37 5.00 -10.31 12.90
CA SER A 37 4.30 -10.47 14.18
C SER A 37 3.14 -11.45 13.99
N LYS A 38 3.22 -12.63 14.63
CA LYS A 38 2.05 -13.51 14.83
C LYS A 38 1.22 -12.96 16.01
N PRO A 39 -0.12 -13.13 16.01
CA PRO A 39 -0.94 -13.67 14.92
C PRO A 39 -1.00 -12.69 13.74
N VAL A 40 -1.21 -13.24 12.53
CA VAL A 40 -1.12 -12.53 11.26
C VAL A 40 -2.35 -11.62 11.10
N ASN A 41 -2.41 -10.53 11.86
CA ASN A 41 -3.45 -9.49 11.80
C ASN A 41 -3.26 -8.64 10.54
N ARG A 42 -3.18 -9.28 9.37
CA ARG A 42 -3.02 -8.61 8.08
C ARG A 42 -3.74 -9.32 6.94
N VAL A 43 -4.02 -8.56 5.88
CA VAL A 43 -4.60 -8.99 4.60
C VAL A 43 -3.88 -8.26 3.48
N VAL A 44 -3.61 -8.94 2.37
CA VAL A 44 -3.07 -8.28 1.17
C VAL A 44 -4.03 -8.52 0.02
N LEU A 45 -4.56 -7.42 -0.51
CA LEU A 45 -5.37 -7.37 -1.72
C LEU A 45 -4.46 -7.21 -2.94
N ASP A 46 -4.57 -8.14 -3.88
CA ASP A 46 -4.08 -7.95 -5.25
C ASP A 46 -5.15 -7.18 -6.04
N VAL A 47 -4.87 -5.92 -6.36
CA VAL A 47 -5.85 -5.01 -6.95
C VAL A 47 -6.16 -5.40 -8.39
N ASP A 48 -5.15 -5.85 -9.16
CA ASP A 48 -5.34 -6.32 -10.53
C ASP A 48 -6.28 -7.54 -10.58
N ARG A 49 -6.14 -8.45 -9.61
CA ARG A 49 -7.01 -9.64 -9.49
C ARG A 49 -8.42 -9.26 -9.04
N ALA A 50 -8.55 -8.28 -8.16
CA ALA A 50 -9.83 -7.88 -7.61
C ALA A 50 -10.67 -7.03 -8.58
N PHE A 51 -10.01 -6.26 -9.43
CA PHE A 51 -10.64 -5.37 -10.40
C PHE A 51 -10.10 -5.63 -11.81
N PRO A 52 -10.41 -6.82 -12.39
CA PRO A 52 -9.95 -7.17 -13.72
C PRO A 52 -10.58 -6.22 -14.74
N THR A 53 -9.81 -5.24 -15.13
CA THR A 53 -10.11 -4.29 -16.19
C THR A 53 -8.96 -4.33 -17.19
N ASP A 54 -9.18 -3.91 -18.43
CA ASP A 54 -8.10 -3.83 -19.42
C ASP A 54 -6.93 -3.04 -18.82
N ARG A 55 -5.79 -3.72 -18.57
CA ARG A 55 -4.61 -3.18 -17.87
C ARG A 55 -4.07 -1.88 -18.46
N ALA A 56 -4.41 -1.60 -19.72
CA ALA A 56 -4.09 -0.34 -20.38
C ALA A 56 -4.79 0.89 -19.76
N LYS A 57 -5.84 0.71 -18.93
CA LYS A 57 -6.69 1.79 -18.39
C LYS A 57 -6.60 1.98 -16.87
N THR A 58 -5.86 1.15 -16.13
CA THR A 58 -5.98 1.17 -14.67
C THR A 58 -5.12 2.26 -14.04
N ASN A 59 -5.78 3.28 -13.50
CA ASN A 59 -5.20 4.28 -12.60
C ASN A 59 -5.11 3.74 -11.17
N GLN A 60 -4.96 2.44 -10.96
CA GLN A 60 -4.99 1.78 -9.66
C GLN A 60 -3.58 1.38 -9.21
N CYS A 61 -3.38 1.26 -7.90
CA CYS A 61 -2.15 0.72 -7.35
C CYS A 61 -2.12 -0.81 -7.46
N ASP A 62 -0.93 -1.40 -7.40
CA ASP A 62 -0.76 -2.85 -7.56
C ASP A 62 -1.31 -3.68 -6.39
N LEU A 63 -1.07 -3.23 -5.15
CA LEU A 63 -1.40 -3.99 -3.94
C LEU A 63 -1.96 -3.06 -2.85
N ILE A 64 -2.77 -3.61 -1.95
CA ILE A 64 -3.17 -2.94 -0.71
C ILE A 64 -2.95 -3.90 0.46
N LEU A 65 -2.10 -3.52 1.42
CA LEU A 65 -1.92 -4.24 2.68
C LEU A 65 -2.77 -3.58 3.76
N PHE A 66 -3.59 -4.36 4.44
CA PHE A 66 -4.28 -4.00 5.67
C PHE A 66 -3.59 -4.71 6.83
N HIS A 67 -3.22 -4.01 7.90
CA HIS A 67 -2.76 -4.66 9.11
C HIS A 67 -3.20 -3.91 10.37
N ILE A 68 -3.53 -4.65 11.42
CA ILE A 68 -3.79 -4.07 12.73
C ILE A 68 -2.44 -3.78 13.37
N ASN A 69 -2.34 -2.61 13.99
CA ASN A 69 -1.21 -2.25 14.85
C ASN A 69 -1.72 -2.24 16.29
N ASP A 70 -1.52 -3.36 16.98
CA ASP A 70 -2.03 -3.57 18.33
C ASP A 70 -1.49 -2.53 19.33
N ALA A 71 -0.28 -2.00 19.10
CA ALA A 71 0.33 -1.00 19.98
C ALA A 71 -0.37 0.36 19.93
N GLN A 72 -0.91 0.74 18.77
CA GLN A 72 -1.62 2.01 18.56
C GLN A 72 -3.14 1.85 18.49
N ASN A 73 -3.62 0.61 18.51
CA ASN A 73 -5.03 0.26 18.32
C ASN A 73 -5.62 0.96 17.08
N ASP A 74 -4.91 0.90 15.96
CA ASP A 74 -5.35 1.44 14.66
C ASP A 74 -5.18 0.41 13.53
N LEU A 75 -5.88 0.67 12.42
CA LEU A 75 -5.72 -0.08 11.18
C LEU A 75 -4.73 0.66 10.29
N VAL A 76 -3.54 0.09 10.10
CA VAL A 76 -2.57 0.59 9.14
C VAL A 76 -2.90 0.03 7.76
N VAL A 77 -3.06 0.92 6.79
CA VAL A 77 -3.39 0.54 5.42
C VAL A 77 -2.36 1.09 4.44
N VAL A 78 -1.84 0.23 3.58
CA VAL A 78 -0.67 0.50 2.75
C VAL A 78 -1.00 0.24 1.28
N PRO A 79 -1.54 1.24 0.55
CA PRO A 79 -1.56 1.19 -0.91
C PRO A 79 -0.12 1.18 -1.43
N MET A 80 0.20 0.21 -2.29
CA MET A 80 1.53 -0.05 -2.79
C MET A 80 1.55 -0.08 -4.31
N GLU A 81 2.50 0.64 -4.88
CA GLU A 81 2.83 0.59 -6.31
C GLU A 81 4.25 0.07 -6.50
N LEU A 82 4.44 -0.87 -7.43
CA LEU A 82 5.70 -1.53 -7.75
C LEU A 82 6.11 -1.16 -9.18
N LYS A 83 7.20 -0.39 -9.33
CA LYS A 83 7.70 0.03 -10.66
C LYS A 83 9.20 -0.07 -10.81
N GLY A 84 9.66 -0.73 -11.89
CA GLY A 84 11.06 -0.67 -12.30
C GLY A 84 11.50 0.76 -12.59
N ASP A 85 10.78 1.45 -13.49
CA ASP A 85 11.00 2.85 -13.86
C ASP A 85 9.75 3.70 -13.54
N PRO A 86 9.78 4.53 -12.48
CA PRO A 86 8.59 5.23 -12.01
C PRO A 86 8.35 6.58 -12.71
N ASP A 87 7.16 6.76 -13.28
CA ASP A 87 6.60 8.09 -13.59
C ASP A 87 5.82 8.63 -12.39
N ALA A 88 6.30 9.70 -11.75
CA ALA A 88 5.69 10.23 -10.54
C ALA A 88 4.23 10.66 -10.72
N SER A 89 3.82 11.17 -11.88
CA SER A 89 2.42 11.54 -12.14
C SER A 89 1.53 10.31 -12.06
N LYS A 90 1.97 9.23 -12.71
CA LYS A 90 1.27 7.95 -12.74
C LYS A 90 1.21 7.34 -11.34
N ILE A 91 2.34 7.27 -10.62
CA ILE A 91 2.38 6.75 -9.25
C ILE A 91 1.41 7.51 -8.34
N ILE A 92 1.40 8.85 -8.40
CA ILE A 92 0.52 9.66 -7.55
C ILE A 92 -0.95 9.33 -7.82
N ARG A 93 -1.34 9.18 -9.09
CA ARG A 93 -2.72 8.80 -9.47
C ARG A 93 -3.06 7.41 -8.97
N GLN A 94 -2.16 6.44 -9.16
CA GLN A 94 -2.35 5.05 -8.74
C GLN A 94 -2.50 4.91 -7.23
N LEU A 95 -1.64 5.55 -6.46
CA LEU A 95 -1.74 5.55 -4.99
C LEU A 95 -2.97 6.33 -4.50
N GLN A 96 -3.38 7.39 -5.19
CA GLN A 96 -4.61 8.12 -4.85
C GLN A 96 -5.85 7.27 -5.08
N GLU A 97 -5.87 6.48 -6.15
CA GLU A 97 -6.96 5.53 -6.40
C GLU A 97 -6.93 4.37 -5.40
N GLY A 98 -5.74 3.87 -5.05
CA GLY A 98 -5.58 2.91 -3.95
C GLY A 98 -6.22 3.42 -2.66
N ALA A 99 -5.99 4.68 -2.28
CA ALA A 99 -6.63 5.29 -1.12
C ALA A 99 -8.17 5.37 -1.23
N ARG A 100 -8.73 5.56 -2.43
CA ARG A 100 -10.19 5.51 -2.64
C ARG A 100 -10.75 4.10 -2.50
N ILE A 101 -10.03 3.09 -3.00
CA ILE A 101 -10.41 1.68 -2.78
C ILE A 101 -10.45 1.39 -1.29
N VAL A 102 -9.44 1.84 -0.52
CA VAL A 102 -9.42 1.70 0.94
C VAL A 102 -10.66 2.33 1.58
N ASP A 103 -11.00 3.56 1.18
CA ASP A 103 -12.16 4.29 1.72
C ASP A 103 -13.47 3.52 1.48
N ASN A 104 -13.65 2.98 0.28
CA ASN A 104 -14.83 2.18 -0.07
C ASN A 104 -14.89 0.82 0.64
N CYS A 105 -13.76 0.29 1.08
CA CYS A 105 -13.64 -1.03 1.72
C CYS A 105 -13.60 -0.96 3.25
N THR A 106 -13.63 0.24 3.85
CA THR A 106 -13.47 0.39 5.31
C THR A 106 -14.52 1.35 5.88
N PRO A 107 -15.14 1.03 7.04
CA PRO A 107 -16.13 1.93 7.63
C PRO A 107 -15.55 3.30 8.01
N ASP A 108 -16.36 4.36 7.89
CA ASP A 108 -15.94 5.75 8.17
C ASP A 108 -15.49 5.99 9.61
N HIS A 109 -16.03 5.22 10.56
CA HIS A 109 -15.75 5.36 11.99
C HIS A 109 -14.43 4.70 12.44
N ILE A 110 -13.73 3.99 11.54
CA ILE A 110 -12.47 3.32 11.86
C ILE A 110 -11.30 4.28 11.67
N THR A 111 -10.47 4.42 12.71
CA THR A 111 -9.21 5.14 12.63
C THR A 111 -8.23 4.37 11.75
N ILE A 112 -7.85 4.99 10.63
CA ILE A 112 -6.93 4.41 9.65
C ILE A 112 -5.65 5.25 9.58
N ASN A 113 -4.52 4.59 9.70
CA ASN A 113 -3.21 5.15 9.41
C ASN A 113 -2.80 4.76 7.99
N LEU A 114 -3.07 5.65 7.03
CA LEU A 114 -2.74 5.41 5.63
C LEU A 114 -1.25 5.63 5.37
N VAL A 115 -0.58 4.64 4.79
CA VAL A 115 0.84 4.71 4.44
C VAL A 115 1.02 4.40 2.94
N PRO A 116 0.91 5.39 2.04
CA PRO A 116 1.15 5.17 0.62
C PRO A 116 2.63 4.83 0.36
N VAL A 117 2.89 3.74 -0.36
CA VAL A 117 4.25 3.25 -0.62
C VAL A 117 4.50 3.06 -2.11
N LEU A 118 5.62 3.61 -2.58
CA LEU A 118 6.22 3.25 -3.86
C LEU A 118 7.42 2.35 -3.61
N VAL A 119 7.39 1.15 -4.19
CA VAL A 119 8.55 0.27 -4.30
C VAL A 119 9.10 0.43 -5.72
N HIS A 120 10.36 0.86 -5.84
CA HIS A 120 10.92 1.20 -7.15
C HIS A 120 12.28 0.57 -7.46
N GLY A 121 12.56 0.38 -8.75
CA GLY A 121 13.85 -0.08 -9.24
C GLY A 121 14.96 0.94 -9.00
N PRO A 122 16.23 0.57 -9.25
CA PRO A 122 17.32 1.53 -9.23
C PRO A 122 17.10 2.62 -10.30
N GLY A 123 17.68 3.80 -10.11
CA GLY A 123 17.76 4.80 -11.19
C GLY A 123 16.64 5.82 -11.27
N MET A 124 15.76 5.96 -10.25
CA MET A 124 14.76 7.04 -10.23
C MET A 124 15.42 8.42 -10.41
N HIS A 125 15.08 9.08 -11.52
CA HIS A 125 15.56 10.43 -11.87
C HIS A 125 15.31 11.45 -10.75
N LYS A 126 16.23 12.39 -10.58
CA LYS A 126 16.17 13.44 -9.53
C LYS A 126 14.85 14.22 -9.57
N TYR A 127 14.36 14.53 -10.78
CA TYR A 127 13.08 15.21 -10.96
C TYR A 127 11.90 14.39 -10.42
N GLN A 128 11.78 13.12 -10.82
CA GLN A 128 10.74 12.20 -10.34
C GLN A 128 10.79 12.05 -8.82
N ARG A 129 11.99 11.89 -8.26
CA ARG A 129 12.23 11.80 -6.81
C ARG A 129 11.76 13.04 -6.07
N ASN A 130 12.13 14.23 -6.56
CA ASN A 130 11.72 15.49 -5.93
C ASN A 130 10.20 15.66 -5.96
N ARG A 131 9.56 15.29 -7.08
CA ARG A 131 8.12 15.34 -7.24
C ARG A 131 7.39 14.39 -6.28
N LEU A 132 7.86 13.15 -6.14
CA LEU A 132 7.29 12.18 -5.19
C LEU A 132 7.47 12.62 -3.73
N ARG A 133 8.61 13.24 -3.40
CA ARG A 133 8.91 13.73 -2.04
C ARG A 133 7.92 14.81 -1.57
N THR A 134 7.48 15.69 -2.47
CA THR A 134 6.52 16.77 -2.14
C THR A 134 5.07 16.35 -2.35
N ALA A 135 4.81 15.32 -3.15
CA ALA A 135 3.47 14.80 -3.38
C ALA A 135 2.82 14.26 -2.10
N ARG A 136 1.49 14.38 -2.05
CA ARG A 136 0.66 13.91 -0.95
C ARG A 136 -0.56 13.18 -1.49
N ILE A 137 -0.90 12.05 -0.88
CA ILE A 137 -2.14 11.32 -1.11
C ILE A 137 -3.19 11.83 -0.15
N ARG A 138 -4.39 12.12 -0.64
CA ARG A 138 -5.51 12.58 0.19
C ARG A 138 -6.36 11.41 0.62
N PHE A 139 -6.74 11.37 1.88
CA PHE A 139 -7.62 10.35 2.44
C PHE A 139 -8.35 10.93 3.65
N ARG A 140 -9.69 10.85 3.66
CA ARG A 140 -10.57 11.36 4.73
C ARG A 140 -10.23 12.77 5.25
N GLY A 141 -9.95 13.69 4.33
CA GLY A 141 -9.59 15.08 4.64
C GLY A 141 -8.12 15.32 5.01
N GLU A 142 -7.34 14.26 5.24
CA GLU A 142 -5.93 14.32 5.57
C GLU A 142 -5.00 14.16 4.34
N LYS A 143 -3.72 14.50 4.54
CA LYS A 143 -2.66 14.41 3.51
C LYS A 143 -1.50 13.55 3.99
N PHE A 144 -1.23 12.47 3.25
CA PHE A 144 -0.20 11.49 3.58
C PHE A 144 0.98 11.58 2.60
N PRO A 145 2.24 11.64 3.09
CA PRO A 145 3.40 11.59 2.23
C PRO A 145 3.53 10.21 1.56
N ILE A 146 4.11 10.18 0.36
CA ILE A 146 4.45 8.92 -0.30
C ILE A 146 5.80 8.45 0.24
N ASN A 147 5.81 7.27 0.84
CA ASN A 147 7.04 6.61 1.27
C ASN A 147 7.65 5.84 0.11
N THR A 148 8.96 5.98 -0.10
CA THR A 148 9.67 5.29 -1.18
C THR A 148 10.68 4.30 -0.62
N THR A 149 10.79 3.14 -1.27
CA THR A 149 11.77 2.09 -0.99
C THR A 149 12.19 1.38 -2.27
N THR A 150 13.32 0.66 -2.25
CA THR A 150 13.85 -0.01 -3.45
C THR A 150 13.48 -1.49 -3.51
N CYS A 151 13.35 -2.03 -4.71
CA CYS A 151 12.98 -3.44 -4.96
C CYS A 151 14.06 -4.46 -4.54
N SER A 152 15.31 -4.03 -4.39
CA SER A 152 16.49 -4.90 -4.22
C SER A 152 16.85 -5.20 -2.75
N HIS A 153 16.04 -4.78 -1.78
CA HIS A 153 16.34 -4.98 -0.36
C HIS A 153 15.30 -5.87 0.34
N GLN A 154 15.77 -6.87 1.08
CA GLN A 154 14.95 -7.54 2.08
C GLN A 154 14.56 -6.53 3.18
N GLY A 155 13.33 -6.59 3.67
CA GLY A 155 12.80 -5.60 4.62
C GLY A 155 12.44 -4.25 4.01
N ASN A 156 12.38 -4.13 2.68
CA ASN A 156 12.08 -2.87 2.00
C ASN A 156 10.75 -2.24 2.47
N LEU A 157 9.71 -3.04 2.67
CA LEU A 157 8.44 -2.54 3.18
C LEU A 157 8.52 -2.14 4.66
N ALA A 158 9.14 -2.95 5.51
CA ALA A 158 9.30 -2.61 6.92
C ALA A 158 10.08 -1.29 7.11
N GLN A 159 11.08 -1.04 6.26
CA GLN A 159 11.80 0.24 6.23
C GLN A 159 10.90 1.41 5.80
N ALA A 160 10.03 1.20 4.81
CA ALA A 160 9.06 2.23 4.40
C ALA A 160 8.08 2.57 5.54
N LEU A 161 7.60 1.55 6.26
CA LEU A 161 6.65 1.70 7.37
C LEU A 161 7.27 2.35 8.62
N LYS A 162 8.56 2.12 8.91
CA LYS A 162 9.26 2.79 10.02
C LYS A 162 9.39 4.30 9.83
N LYS A 163 9.32 4.80 8.59
CA LYS A 163 9.39 6.24 8.30
C LYS A 163 8.08 6.96 8.60
N SER A 164 6.94 6.25 8.57
CA SER A 164 5.61 6.83 8.83
C SER A 164 5.27 6.98 10.32
N THR A 165 5.92 6.24 11.22
CA THR A 165 5.63 6.24 12.67
C THR A 165 6.25 7.40 13.46
N LYS A 166 7.01 8.30 12.81
CA LYS A 166 7.63 9.49 13.47
C LYS A 166 6.79 10.76 13.32
N ARG A 167 5.48 10.69 13.62
CA ARG A 167 4.62 11.88 13.72
C ARG A 167 4.40 12.23 15.19
#